data_AF-A0A520Y3B4-F1
#
_entry.id   AF-A0A520Y3B4-F1
#
_cell.length_a   1.000
_cell.length_b   1.000
_cell.length_c   1.000
_cell.angle_alpha   90.00
_cell.angle_beta   90.00
_cell.angle_gamma   90.00
#
_symmetry.space_group_name_H-M   'P 1'
#
loop_
_entity.id
_entity.type
_entity.pdbx_description
1 polymer ?
#
loop_
_entity_poly.entity_id
_entity_poly.type
_entity_poly.pdbx_seq_one_letter_code
_entity_poly.pdbx_strand_id
1 'polypeptide(L)'
;MFATLAAIGFDPEIRGILVVATGAIVLFGSVWLMLATNSGVRLGTLIALSSFFGWMVIMGLFWWIRGIGFVGESVSWEVLDYNRGNISSSSVEVARDLPEGAELKGLGLQVAELGLEAGVTEMAEFTEEPDRTSEDFSGMTDEEFEAAWLRAFQRSTATTLSQVMSVAPDFVEAAEVDGPIPDLNGWEIMNTAEAGEAQSTAGAGIVEHEGFDFESQNEFRFLDAFRIGGKPRLDRDIDPVCTFCADNLRRGWHWIANSARIKNPSEYSVVQLQAVTEESLVSVEGEAPRFAEPDENAPIISVVMIRDLGNLRFPPAMITVGSLIIFLTLAYMMHVRDLESMARVEEFEAEG
;
A
#
# COMPACT_ATOMS: atom_id res chain seq x y z
N MET A 1 28.77 0.75 -45.48
CA MET A 1 27.33 1.04 -45.26
C MET A 1 26.68 0.16 -44.19
N PHE A 2 27.16 -1.06 -43.92
CA PHE A 2 26.66 -1.90 -42.81
C PHE A 2 27.19 -1.50 -41.41
N ALA A 3 28.36 -0.86 -41.32
CA ALA A 3 28.95 -0.42 -40.05
C ALA A 3 28.19 0.74 -39.36
N THR A 4 27.51 1.59 -40.12
CA THR A 4 26.68 2.68 -39.60
C THR A 4 25.36 2.19 -38.98
N LEU A 5 24.86 1.02 -39.41
CA LEU A 5 23.70 0.37 -38.79
C LEU A 5 24.07 -0.39 -37.51
N ALA A 6 25.29 -0.95 -37.45
CA ALA A 6 25.80 -1.62 -36.24
C ALA A 6 26.09 -0.65 -35.08
N ALA A 7 26.44 0.61 -35.38
CA ALA A 7 26.72 1.65 -34.38
C ALA A 7 25.47 2.20 -33.65
N ILE A 8 24.27 2.00 -34.20
CA ILE A 8 22.98 2.30 -33.53
C ILE A 8 22.62 1.22 -32.49
N GLY A 9 23.36 0.10 -32.45
CA GLY A 9 22.97 -1.10 -31.71
C GLY A 9 23.03 -1.02 -30.18
N PHE A 10 23.67 0.00 -29.59
CA PHE A 10 23.98 0.00 -28.15
C PHE A 10 23.71 1.30 -27.38
N ASP A 11 23.10 2.31 -27.99
CA ASP A 11 22.64 3.48 -27.24
C ASP A 11 21.15 3.32 -26.87
N PRO A 12 20.83 3.16 -25.57
CA PRO A 12 19.44 2.97 -25.13
C PRO A 12 18.54 4.17 -25.48
N GLU A 13 19.08 5.39 -25.56
CA GLU A 13 18.29 6.58 -25.89
C GLU A 13 17.90 6.59 -27.38
N ILE A 14 18.86 6.36 -28.27
CA ILE A 14 18.63 6.32 -29.72
C ILE A 14 17.67 5.18 -30.08
N ARG A 15 17.86 4.01 -29.46
CA ARG A 15 16.96 2.86 -29.66
C ARG A 15 15.55 3.18 -29.19
N GLY A 16 15.40 3.83 -28.04
CA GLY A 16 14.09 4.25 -27.52
C GLY A 16 13.36 5.17 -28.51
N ILE A 17 14.04 6.20 -29.00
CA ILE A 17 13.47 7.14 -29.98
C ILE A 17 13.09 6.42 -31.28
N LEU A 18 13.96 5.55 -31.81
CA LEU A 18 13.69 4.81 -33.05
C LEU A 18 12.51 3.85 -32.91
N VAL A 19 12.36 3.18 -31.76
CA VAL A 19 11.21 2.31 -31.48
C VAL A 19 9.92 3.11 -31.44
N VAL A 20 9.90 4.26 -30.75
CA VAL A 20 8.74 5.14 -30.71
C VAL A 20 8.40 5.69 -32.09
N ALA A 21 9.40 6.14 -32.85
CA ALA A 21 9.21 6.64 -34.21
C ALA A 21 8.66 5.55 -35.15
N THR A 22 9.21 4.34 -35.08
CA THR A 22 8.72 3.18 -35.86
C THR A 22 7.29 2.85 -35.46
N GLY A 23 6.98 2.82 -34.16
CA GLY A 23 5.63 2.60 -33.66
C GLY A 23 4.64 3.66 -34.18
N ALA A 24 5.01 4.93 -34.14
CA ALA A 24 4.17 6.03 -34.65
C ALA A 24 3.91 5.92 -36.17
N ILE A 25 4.94 5.61 -36.96
CA ILE A 25 4.82 5.46 -38.41
C ILE A 25 3.97 4.23 -38.76
N VAL A 26 4.20 3.09 -38.09
CA VAL A 26 3.50 1.84 -38.40
C VAL A 26 2.05 1.86 -37.91
N LEU A 27 1.79 2.37 -36.71
CA LEU A 27 0.46 2.34 -36.11
C LEU A 27 -0.44 3.45 -36.66
N PHE A 28 -0.02 4.72 -36.60
CA PHE A 28 -0.81 5.85 -37.07
C PHE A 28 -0.52 6.19 -38.53
N GLY A 29 0.76 6.20 -38.91
CA GLY A 29 1.20 6.62 -40.24
C GLY A 29 0.68 5.71 -41.37
N SER A 30 0.59 4.40 -41.15
CA SER A 30 0.07 3.46 -42.16
C SER A 30 -1.40 3.71 -42.48
N VAL A 31 -2.24 3.87 -41.45
CA VAL A 31 -3.66 4.18 -41.58
C VAL A 31 -3.85 5.53 -42.25
N TRP A 32 -3.04 6.53 -41.86
CA TRP A 32 -3.05 7.85 -42.49
C TRP A 32 -2.69 7.80 -43.97
N LEU A 33 -1.62 7.08 -44.36
CA LEU A 33 -1.21 6.95 -45.76
C LEU A 33 -2.29 6.29 -46.63
N MET A 34 -2.94 5.24 -46.11
CA MET A 34 -4.05 4.57 -46.80
C MET A 34 -5.24 5.51 -47.01
N LEU A 35 -5.63 6.26 -45.99
CA LEU A 35 -6.74 7.21 -46.08
C LEU A 35 -6.40 8.43 -46.96
N ALA A 36 -5.17 8.93 -46.87
CA ALA A 36 -4.71 10.08 -47.64
C ALA A 36 -4.64 9.80 -49.15
N THR A 37 -4.27 8.58 -49.53
CA THR A 37 -4.19 8.16 -50.94
C THR A 37 -5.56 7.86 -51.56
N ASN A 38 -6.53 7.36 -50.78
CA ASN A 38 -7.87 7.05 -51.29
C ASN A 38 -8.81 8.27 -51.27
N SER A 39 -8.81 9.02 -50.16
CA SER A 39 -9.82 10.06 -49.90
C SER A 39 -9.26 11.49 -49.90
N GLY A 40 -7.97 11.63 -50.25
CA GLY A 40 -7.24 12.90 -50.28
C GLY A 40 -6.69 13.29 -48.91
N VAL A 41 -5.55 13.99 -48.91
CA VAL A 41 -4.77 14.32 -47.70
C VAL A 41 -5.60 15.06 -46.65
N ARG A 42 -6.46 16.02 -47.04
CA ARG A 42 -7.25 16.82 -46.08
C ARG A 42 -8.25 15.98 -45.28
N LEU A 43 -9.07 15.19 -45.98
CA LEU A 43 -10.09 14.35 -45.34
C LEU A 43 -9.45 13.12 -44.67
N GLY A 44 -8.46 12.51 -45.30
CA GLY A 44 -7.72 11.40 -44.72
C GLY A 44 -7.02 11.78 -43.40
N THR A 45 -6.48 13.00 -43.29
CA THR A 45 -5.88 13.49 -42.04
C THR A 45 -6.91 13.67 -40.93
N LEU A 46 -8.09 14.24 -41.24
CA LEU A 46 -9.16 14.40 -40.25
C LEU A 46 -9.65 13.05 -39.72
N ILE A 47 -9.88 12.07 -40.61
CA ILE A 47 -10.35 10.73 -40.23
C ILE A 47 -9.29 9.99 -39.41
N ALA A 48 -8.03 10.03 -39.84
CA ALA A 48 -6.94 9.35 -39.14
C ALA A 48 -6.72 9.93 -37.74
N LEU A 49 -6.65 11.26 -37.61
CA LEU A 49 -6.48 11.93 -36.30
C LEU A 49 -7.68 11.68 -35.39
N SER A 50 -8.91 11.77 -35.92
CA SER A 50 -10.11 11.49 -35.14
C SER A 50 -10.11 10.05 -34.63
N SER A 51 -9.74 9.08 -35.48
CA SER A 51 -9.64 7.68 -35.07
C SER A 51 -8.55 7.46 -34.00
N PHE A 52 -7.39 8.10 -34.14
CA PHE A 52 -6.30 8.00 -33.17
C PHE A 52 -6.69 8.57 -31.80
N PHE A 53 -7.27 9.77 -31.76
CA PHE A 53 -7.72 10.37 -30.49
C PHE A 53 -8.91 9.62 -29.89
N GLY A 54 -9.81 9.08 -30.71
CA GLY A 54 -10.88 8.19 -30.23
C GLY A 54 -10.32 6.91 -29.59
N TRP A 55 -9.30 6.31 -30.19
CA TRP A 55 -8.58 5.18 -29.59
C TRP A 55 -7.85 5.56 -28.31
N MET A 56 -7.20 6.73 -28.26
CA MET A 56 -6.55 7.26 -27.04
C MET A 56 -7.55 7.50 -25.91
N VAL A 57 -8.79 7.93 -26.21
CA VAL A 57 -9.86 8.03 -25.20
C VAL A 57 -10.20 6.66 -24.62
N ILE A 58 -10.34 5.64 -25.46
CA ILE A 58 -10.65 4.27 -25.01
C ILE A 58 -9.52 3.74 -24.13
N MET A 59 -8.26 3.85 -24.57
CA MET A 59 -7.10 3.43 -23.78
C MET A 59 -6.97 4.23 -22.48
N GLY A 60 -7.17 5.54 -22.54
CA GLY A 60 -7.16 6.42 -21.37
C GLY A 60 -8.22 6.02 -20.34
N LEU A 61 -9.44 5.67 -20.76
CA LEU A 61 -10.48 5.16 -19.87
C LEU A 61 -10.07 3.83 -19.23
N PHE A 62 -9.48 2.90 -19.99
CA PHE A 62 -8.95 1.66 -19.42
C PHE A 62 -7.86 1.92 -18.39
N TRP A 63 -6.89 2.80 -18.69
CA TRP A 63 -5.81 3.16 -17.78
C TRP A 63 -6.32 3.89 -16.54
N TRP A 64 -7.31 4.77 -16.68
CA TRP A 64 -7.92 5.50 -15.57
C TRP A 64 -8.66 4.54 -14.63
N ILE A 65 -9.46 3.62 -15.16
CA ILE A 65 -10.22 2.67 -14.33
C ILE A 65 -9.28 1.66 -13.65
N ARG A 66 -8.34 1.10 -14.42
CA ARG A 66 -7.46 0.01 -13.95
C ARG A 66 -6.25 0.51 -13.17
N GLY A 67 -5.82 1.75 -13.35
CA GLY A 67 -4.58 2.26 -12.77
C GLY A 67 -3.33 1.54 -13.30
N ILE A 68 -3.27 1.28 -14.61
CA ILE A 68 -2.11 0.66 -15.29
C ILE A 68 -1.66 1.52 -16.49
N GLY A 69 -0.41 1.39 -16.92
CA GLY A 69 0.13 2.11 -18.10
C GLY A 69 0.90 3.36 -17.70
N PHE A 70 0.58 4.51 -18.32
CA PHE A 70 1.11 5.80 -17.88
C PHE A 70 0.36 6.27 -16.64
N VAL A 71 0.86 5.83 -15.49
CA VAL A 71 0.28 6.11 -14.17
C VAL A 71 1.15 7.07 -13.40
N GLY A 72 0.53 7.73 -12.43
CA GLY A 72 1.25 8.53 -11.45
C GLY A 72 1.94 7.68 -10.40
N GLU A 73 2.40 8.34 -9.35
CA GLU A 73 3.04 7.69 -8.21
C GLU A 73 2.03 6.81 -7.46
N SER A 74 2.50 5.60 -7.08
CA SER A 74 1.73 4.67 -6.28
C SER A 74 1.73 5.08 -4.81
N VAL A 75 0.90 4.41 -4.01
CA VAL A 75 0.94 4.58 -2.55
C VAL A 75 2.29 4.09 -2.04
N SER A 76 2.92 4.85 -1.15
CA SER A 76 4.15 4.48 -0.47
C SER A 76 4.17 5.06 0.95
N TRP A 77 4.95 4.45 1.82
CA TRP A 77 5.28 5.03 3.12
C TRP A 77 6.54 5.87 2.97
N GLU A 78 6.49 7.11 3.45
CA GLU A 78 7.64 8.00 3.50
C GLU A 78 8.03 8.20 4.96
N VAL A 79 9.30 7.98 5.28
CA VAL A 79 9.83 8.20 6.62
C VAL A 79 10.07 9.69 6.83
N LEU A 80 9.42 10.26 7.84
CA LEU A 80 9.54 11.66 8.20
C LEU A 80 10.57 11.89 9.31
N ASP A 81 10.63 10.97 10.27
CA ASP A 81 11.46 11.15 11.46
C ASP A 81 11.85 9.83 12.10
N TYR A 82 13.01 9.82 12.75
CA TYR A 82 13.50 8.71 13.56
C TYR A 82 13.73 9.20 14.98
N ASN A 83 13.01 8.63 15.94
CA ASN A 83 13.12 9.00 17.33
C ASN A 83 13.78 7.89 18.16
N ARG A 84 14.68 8.26 19.08
CA ARG A 84 15.32 7.33 20.01
C ARG A 84 14.79 7.58 21.42
N GLY A 85 13.94 6.68 21.90
CA GLY A 85 13.48 6.59 23.28
C GLY A 85 12.39 7.60 23.69
N ASN A 86 12.25 8.75 23.03
CA ASN A 86 11.28 9.78 23.44
C ASN A 86 10.56 10.42 22.25
N ILE A 87 9.41 9.85 21.88
CA ILE A 87 8.62 10.28 20.74
C ILE A 87 8.03 11.70 20.87
N SER A 88 7.89 12.23 22.09
CA SER A 88 7.42 13.61 22.32
C SER A 88 8.38 14.67 21.75
N SER A 89 9.62 14.29 21.47
CA SER A 89 10.62 15.15 20.81
C SER A 89 10.59 15.08 19.28
N SER A 90 9.67 14.31 18.67
CA SER A 90 9.60 14.15 17.23
C SER A 90 9.43 15.48 16.49
N SER A 91 10.00 15.59 15.29
CA SER A 91 9.78 16.72 14.39
C SER A 91 8.31 16.82 13.91
N VAL A 92 7.58 15.70 13.90
CA VAL A 92 6.17 15.62 13.51
C VAL A 92 5.29 15.86 14.73
N GLU A 93 4.45 16.91 14.69
CA GLU A 93 3.64 17.29 15.86
C GLU A 93 2.65 16.19 16.26
N VAL A 94 2.00 15.56 15.28
CA VAL A 94 1.00 14.50 15.53
C VAL A 94 1.62 13.29 16.24
N ALA A 95 2.89 12.98 15.97
CA ALA A 95 3.59 11.85 16.59
C ALA A 95 3.89 12.07 18.07
N ARG A 96 3.98 13.33 18.52
CA ARG A 96 4.29 13.67 19.91
C ARG A 96 3.18 13.28 20.88
N ASP A 97 1.96 13.12 20.37
CA ASP A 97 0.80 12.76 21.16
C ASP A 97 0.73 11.24 21.42
N LEU A 98 1.54 10.41 20.74
CA LEU A 98 1.59 8.98 21.06
C LEU A 98 2.31 8.76 22.41
N PRO A 99 1.78 7.91 23.31
CA PRO A 99 2.48 7.53 24.54
C PRO A 99 3.88 6.96 24.27
N GLU A 100 4.77 7.08 25.25
CA GLU A 100 6.13 6.57 25.10
C GLU A 100 6.13 5.04 24.91
N GLY A 101 6.91 4.54 23.96
CA GLY A 101 6.98 3.10 23.69
C GLY A 101 7.41 2.28 24.91
N ALA A 102 8.13 2.88 25.85
CA ALA A 102 8.51 2.23 27.10
C ALA A 102 7.30 1.90 28.00
N GLU A 103 6.25 2.72 27.96
CA GLU A 103 4.99 2.48 28.68
C GLU A 103 4.15 1.40 28.00
N LEU A 104 4.30 1.25 26.69
CA LEU A 104 3.56 0.29 25.88
C LEU A 104 4.24 -1.10 25.80
N LYS A 105 5.55 -1.16 26.11
CA LYS A 105 6.34 -2.39 26.03
C LYS A 105 5.79 -3.46 26.98
N GLY A 106 5.55 -4.65 26.44
CA GLY A 106 5.10 -5.81 27.21
C GLY A 106 3.61 -5.80 27.58
N LEU A 107 2.84 -4.79 27.16
CA LEU A 107 1.38 -4.78 27.36
C LEU A 107 0.67 -5.88 26.55
N GLY A 108 1.25 -6.34 25.43
CA GLY A 108 0.67 -7.42 24.63
C GLY A 108 0.41 -8.70 25.44
N LEU A 109 1.37 -9.10 26.27
CA LEU A 109 1.19 -10.27 27.15
C LEU A 109 0.12 -10.02 28.23
N GLN A 110 0.13 -8.84 28.88
CA GLN A 110 -0.86 -8.50 29.91
C GLN A 110 -2.29 -8.51 29.34
N VAL A 111 -2.45 -8.01 28.12
CA VAL A 111 -3.73 -8.02 27.41
C VAL A 111 -4.13 -9.46 27.04
N ALA A 112 -3.19 -10.30 26.58
CA ALA A 112 -3.47 -11.71 26.33
C ALA A 112 -3.92 -12.45 27.61
N GLU A 113 -3.24 -12.22 28.74
CA GLU A 113 -3.58 -12.81 30.04
C GLU A 113 -4.98 -12.39 30.52
N LEU A 114 -5.32 -11.10 30.43
CA LEU A 114 -6.66 -10.63 30.78
C LEU A 114 -7.75 -11.27 29.89
N GLY A 115 -7.46 -11.49 28.60
CA GLY A 115 -8.36 -12.19 27.70
C GLY A 115 -8.57 -13.64 28.10
N LEU A 116 -7.52 -14.34 28.55
CA LEU A 116 -7.63 -15.68 29.10
C LEU A 116 -8.50 -15.70 30.37
N GLU A 117 -8.30 -14.75 31.31
CA GLU A 117 -9.13 -14.64 32.52
C GLU A 117 -10.61 -14.41 32.20
N ALA A 118 -10.89 -13.66 31.12
CA ALA A 118 -12.24 -13.44 30.60
C ALA A 118 -12.82 -14.64 29.83
N GLY A 119 -12.06 -15.74 29.66
CA GLY A 119 -12.50 -16.97 29.00
C GLY A 119 -12.39 -16.95 27.47
N VAL A 120 -11.56 -16.08 26.90
CA VAL A 120 -11.31 -16.02 25.44
C VAL A 120 -10.38 -17.16 25.04
N THR A 121 -10.92 -18.18 24.39
CA THR A 121 -10.17 -19.38 23.98
C THR A 121 -9.04 -19.08 22.98
N GLU A 122 -9.17 -18.00 22.22
CA GLU A 122 -8.17 -17.56 21.22
C GLU A 122 -6.87 -17.05 21.87
N MET A 123 -6.91 -16.65 23.16
CA MET A 123 -5.74 -16.19 23.89
C MET A 123 -4.96 -17.31 24.59
N ALA A 124 -5.59 -18.49 24.77
CA ALA A 124 -5.00 -19.59 25.53
C ALA A 124 -3.66 -20.08 24.95
N GLU A 125 -3.49 -19.99 23.63
CA GLU A 125 -2.24 -20.34 22.94
C GLU A 125 -1.04 -19.48 23.41
N PHE A 126 -1.29 -18.25 23.86
CA PHE A 126 -0.22 -17.35 24.28
C PHE A 126 0.21 -17.58 25.73
N THR A 127 -0.64 -18.08 26.62
CA THR A 127 -0.37 -17.98 28.07
C THR A 127 -0.26 -19.33 28.79
N GLU A 128 -0.76 -20.42 28.20
CA GLU A 128 -0.83 -21.71 28.88
C GLU A 128 0.37 -22.62 28.54
N GLU A 129 0.85 -23.39 29.54
CA GLU A 129 1.82 -24.46 29.29
C GLU A 129 1.17 -25.54 28.42
N PRO A 130 1.79 -25.94 27.29
CA PRO A 130 1.23 -26.94 26.39
C PRO A 130 1.12 -28.30 27.08
N ASP A 131 0.02 -29.00 26.83
CA ASP A 131 -0.21 -30.32 27.37
C ASP A 131 0.84 -31.32 26.84
N ARG A 132 1.64 -31.87 27.75
CA ARG A 132 2.65 -32.92 27.49
C ARG A 132 2.07 -34.17 26.80
N THR A 133 0.76 -34.39 26.90
CA THR A 133 0.07 -35.54 26.33
C THR A 133 -0.52 -35.29 24.94
N SER A 134 -0.43 -34.06 24.43
CA SER A 134 -0.87 -33.73 23.07
C SER A 134 -0.03 -34.48 22.02
N GLU A 135 -0.65 -34.77 20.87
CA GLU A 135 -0.01 -35.55 19.79
C GLU A 135 1.33 -34.93 19.35
N ASP A 136 1.43 -33.60 19.38
CA ASP A 136 2.60 -32.82 18.95
C ASP A 136 3.83 -32.99 19.85
N PHE A 137 3.65 -33.27 21.14
CA PHE A 137 4.75 -33.47 22.10
C PHE A 137 4.91 -34.93 22.54
N SER A 138 4.03 -35.81 22.06
CA SER A 138 4.05 -37.23 22.40
C SER A 138 5.32 -37.92 21.87
N GLY A 139 6.11 -38.51 22.78
CA GLY A 139 7.34 -39.24 22.45
C GLY A 139 8.62 -38.40 22.37
N MET A 140 8.57 -37.10 22.67
CA MET A 140 9.77 -36.28 22.91
C MET A 140 10.45 -36.66 24.23
N THR A 141 11.76 -36.51 24.29
CA THR A 141 12.51 -36.60 25.55
C THR A 141 12.27 -35.38 26.43
N ASP A 142 12.53 -35.46 27.73
CA ASP A 142 12.32 -34.34 28.65
C ASP A 142 13.14 -33.10 28.25
N GLU A 143 14.38 -33.27 27.77
CA GLU A 143 15.21 -32.16 27.28
C GLU A 143 14.63 -31.52 26.01
N GLU A 144 14.10 -32.32 25.09
CA GLU A 144 13.46 -31.81 23.86
C GLU A 144 12.16 -31.07 24.17
N PHE A 145 11.38 -31.56 25.13
CA PHE A 145 10.16 -30.91 25.60
C PHE A 145 10.48 -29.56 26.26
N GLU A 146 11.41 -29.52 27.21
CA GLU A 146 11.79 -28.27 27.90
C GLU A 146 12.35 -27.24 26.91
N ALA A 147 13.14 -27.67 25.92
CA ALA A 147 13.63 -26.78 24.88
C ALA A 147 12.51 -26.29 23.95
N ALA A 148 11.52 -27.14 23.62
CA ALA A 148 10.36 -26.75 22.81
C ALA A 148 9.41 -25.82 23.58
N TRP A 149 9.18 -26.09 24.86
CA TRP A 149 8.37 -25.27 25.73
C TRP A 149 9.02 -23.91 26.00
N LEU A 150 10.31 -23.87 26.37
CA LEU A 150 11.03 -22.62 26.58
C LEU A 150 10.97 -21.75 25.32
N ARG A 151 11.05 -22.35 24.13
CA ARG A 151 10.85 -21.66 22.85
C ARG A 151 9.44 -21.10 22.68
N ALA A 152 8.41 -21.87 23.02
CA ALA A 152 7.02 -21.42 22.96
C ALA A 152 6.74 -20.30 23.99
N PHE A 153 7.27 -20.44 25.20
CA PHE A 153 7.18 -19.47 26.28
C PHE A 153 7.92 -18.16 25.97
N GLN A 154 9.11 -18.23 25.37
CA GLN A 154 9.81 -17.03 24.90
C GLN A 154 9.05 -16.32 23.79
N ARG A 155 8.38 -17.07 22.91
CA ARG A 155 7.52 -16.49 21.86
C ARG A 155 6.34 -15.74 22.48
N SER A 156 5.69 -16.33 23.48
CA SER A 156 4.56 -15.69 24.12
C SER A 156 4.94 -14.49 24.98
N THR A 157 6.03 -14.57 25.73
CA THR A 157 6.49 -13.46 26.58
C THR A 157 6.77 -12.20 25.76
N ALA A 158 7.14 -12.38 24.50
CA ALA A 158 7.45 -11.28 23.60
C ALA A 158 6.27 -10.90 22.67
N THR A 159 5.04 -11.27 23.03
CA THR A 159 3.83 -10.93 22.28
C THR A 159 3.61 -9.41 22.28
N THR A 160 3.42 -8.84 21.09
CA THR A 160 3.19 -7.40 20.90
C THR A 160 1.69 -7.09 20.80
N LEU A 161 1.26 -5.87 21.13
CA LEU A 161 -0.15 -5.47 21.01
C LEU A 161 -0.67 -5.64 19.57
N SER A 162 0.17 -5.37 18.57
CA SER A 162 -0.14 -5.59 17.16
C SER A 162 -0.42 -7.07 16.83
N GLN A 163 0.22 -8.02 17.53
CA GLN A 163 -0.05 -9.45 17.40
C GLN A 163 -1.38 -9.82 18.07
N VAL A 164 -1.63 -9.30 19.27
CA VAL A 164 -2.92 -9.51 19.95
C VAL A 164 -4.08 -8.94 19.12
N MET A 165 -3.90 -7.75 18.52
CA MET A 165 -4.87 -7.13 17.60
C MET A 165 -5.20 -7.96 16.37
N SER A 166 -4.30 -8.86 15.96
CA SER A 166 -4.56 -9.74 14.81
C SER A 166 -5.45 -10.93 15.16
N VAL A 167 -5.49 -11.31 16.44
CA VAL A 167 -6.24 -12.48 16.93
C VAL A 167 -7.55 -12.04 17.59
N ALA A 168 -7.48 -11.13 18.56
CA ALA A 168 -8.61 -10.72 19.39
C ALA A 168 -8.72 -9.18 19.46
N PRO A 169 -9.15 -8.53 18.36
CA PRO A 169 -9.25 -7.07 18.27
C PRO A 169 -10.21 -6.46 19.30
N ASP A 170 -11.37 -7.08 19.53
CA ASP A 170 -12.39 -6.59 20.47
C ASP A 170 -11.86 -6.51 21.90
N PHE A 171 -10.93 -7.41 22.23
CA PHE A 171 -10.31 -7.44 23.55
C PHE A 171 -9.31 -6.31 23.74
N VAL A 172 -8.54 -5.99 22.72
CA VAL A 172 -7.62 -4.84 22.76
C VAL A 172 -8.40 -3.53 22.87
N GLU A 173 -9.51 -3.40 22.16
CA GLU A 173 -10.39 -2.22 22.28
C GLU A 173 -10.99 -2.12 23.69
N ALA A 174 -11.43 -3.23 24.28
CA ALA A 174 -11.87 -3.24 25.68
C ALA A 174 -10.72 -2.89 26.65
N ALA A 175 -9.51 -3.37 26.36
CA ALA A 175 -8.32 -3.10 27.16
C ALA A 175 -7.82 -1.65 27.05
N GLU A 176 -8.16 -0.95 25.96
CA GLU A 176 -7.93 0.50 25.78
C GLU A 176 -8.93 1.34 26.60
N VAL A 177 -10.17 0.88 26.76
CA VAL A 177 -11.21 1.62 27.51
C VAL A 177 -11.09 1.42 29.03
N ASP A 178 -11.03 0.17 29.48
CA ASP A 178 -11.11 -0.19 30.91
C ASP A 178 -9.90 -1.00 31.39
N GLY A 179 -8.87 -1.15 30.56
CA GLY A 179 -7.75 -2.06 30.79
C GLY A 179 -6.38 -1.39 30.99
N PRO A 180 -5.29 -2.15 30.78
CA PRO A 180 -3.92 -1.71 31.06
C PRO A 180 -3.32 -0.83 29.97
N ILE A 181 -3.98 -0.68 28.82
CA ILE A 181 -3.49 0.14 27.71
C ILE A 181 -3.76 1.61 28.05
N PRO A 182 -2.74 2.49 28.08
CA PRO A 182 -2.96 3.91 28.32
C PRO A 182 -3.71 4.56 27.15
N ASP A 183 -4.35 5.71 27.40
CA ASP A 183 -5.01 6.49 26.34
C ASP A 183 -4.00 6.81 25.23
N LEU A 184 -4.27 6.27 24.04
CA LEU A 184 -3.43 6.42 22.86
C LEU A 184 -3.63 7.77 22.16
N ASN A 185 -4.42 8.70 22.71
CA ASN A 185 -4.68 10.03 22.14
C ASN A 185 -5.21 9.99 20.69
N GLY A 186 -6.03 8.98 20.38
CA GLY A 186 -6.62 8.77 19.06
C GLY A 186 -5.74 8.01 18.06
N TRP A 187 -4.60 7.47 18.51
CA TRP A 187 -3.82 6.50 17.74
C TRP A 187 -4.46 5.11 17.84
N GLU A 188 -4.55 4.40 16.72
CA GLU A 188 -5.05 3.03 16.65
C GLU A 188 -3.89 2.05 16.49
N ILE A 189 -3.92 0.95 17.23
CA ILE A 189 -2.96 -0.14 17.08
C ILE A 189 -3.24 -0.87 15.76
N MET A 190 -2.23 -0.99 14.90
CA MET A 190 -2.33 -1.77 13.67
C MET A 190 -2.14 -3.26 13.98
N ASN A 191 -2.92 -4.10 13.32
CA ASN A 191 -2.64 -5.53 13.33
C ASN A 191 -1.40 -5.84 12.46
N THR A 192 -0.84 -7.03 12.62
CA THR A 192 0.36 -7.48 11.87
C THR A 192 0.19 -7.45 10.35
N ALA A 193 -1.01 -7.70 9.84
CA ALA A 193 -1.30 -7.67 8.40
C ALA A 193 -1.30 -6.24 7.83
N GLU A 194 -1.81 -5.27 8.57
CA GLU A 194 -1.85 -3.86 8.20
C GLU A 194 -0.49 -3.19 8.39
N ALA A 195 0.26 -3.60 9.41
CA ALA A 195 1.57 -3.04 9.74
C ALA A 195 2.70 -3.51 8.81
N GLY A 196 2.56 -4.64 8.11
CA GLY A 196 3.66 -5.29 7.40
C GLY A 196 4.37 -4.41 6.35
N GLU A 197 3.63 -3.63 5.58
CA GLU A 197 4.21 -2.69 4.59
C GLU A 197 4.99 -1.55 5.28
N ALA A 198 4.42 -1.01 6.35
CA ALA A 198 5.03 0.06 7.13
C ALA A 198 6.30 -0.43 7.86
N GLN A 199 6.25 -1.63 8.45
CA GLN A 199 7.41 -2.26 9.12
C GLN A 199 8.55 -2.52 8.14
N SER A 200 8.25 -3.04 6.95
CA SER A 200 9.26 -3.26 5.90
C SER A 200 9.95 -1.95 5.50
N THR A 201 9.17 -0.89 5.31
CA THR A 201 9.69 0.44 4.94
C THR A 201 10.53 1.03 6.07
N ALA A 202 10.04 0.98 7.31
CA ALA A 202 10.75 1.45 8.49
C ALA A 202 12.07 0.69 8.69
N GLY A 203 12.06 -0.63 8.54
CA GLY A 203 13.25 -1.47 8.67
C GLY A 203 14.30 -1.18 7.61
N ALA A 204 13.90 -0.98 6.36
CA ALA A 204 14.80 -0.54 5.30
C ALA A 204 15.36 0.87 5.60
N GLY A 205 14.50 1.79 6.00
CA GLY A 205 14.86 3.17 6.29
C GLY A 205 15.83 3.31 7.46
N ILE A 206 15.79 2.43 8.46
CA ILE A 206 16.72 2.46 9.59
C ILE A 206 18.10 1.95 9.20
N VAL A 207 18.16 0.83 8.47
CA VAL A 207 19.44 0.24 8.04
C VAL A 207 20.21 1.19 7.12
N GLU A 208 19.51 2.00 6.32
CA GLU A 208 20.13 3.01 5.46
C GLU A 208 20.57 4.27 6.23
N HIS A 209 20.05 4.50 7.44
CA HIS A 209 20.27 5.76 8.15
C HIS A 209 21.59 5.79 8.92
N GLU A 210 22.48 6.73 8.57
CA GLU A 210 23.82 6.89 9.20
C GLU A 210 23.79 7.15 10.72
N GLY A 211 22.63 7.47 11.30
CA GLY A 211 22.45 7.72 12.74
C GLY A 211 22.23 6.47 13.59
N PHE A 212 22.08 5.29 12.98
CA PHE A 212 21.88 4.02 13.69
C PHE A 212 22.87 2.96 13.20
N ASP A 213 23.44 2.21 14.13
CA ASP A 213 24.43 1.16 13.86
C ASP A 213 23.74 -0.18 13.58
N PHE A 214 22.88 -0.23 12.56
CA PHE A 214 22.25 -1.48 12.11
C PHE A 214 22.70 -1.85 10.69
N GLU A 215 23.33 -3.02 10.52
CA GLU A 215 23.74 -3.53 9.20
C GLU A 215 22.63 -4.34 8.53
N SER A 216 21.71 -4.90 9.33
CA SER A 216 20.68 -5.82 8.85
C SER A 216 19.38 -5.72 9.65
N GLN A 217 18.27 -6.09 9.00
CA GLN A 217 16.95 -6.17 9.66
C GLN A 217 16.86 -7.25 10.75
N ASN A 218 17.84 -8.15 10.84
CA ASN A 218 17.88 -9.17 11.89
C ASN A 218 18.35 -8.63 13.25
N GLU A 219 18.98 -7.44 13.26
CA GLU A 219 19.59 -6.84 14.47
C GLU A 219 18.59 -6.05 15.32
N PHE A 220 17.36 -5.93 14.85
CA PHE A 220 16.28 -5.31 15.60
C PHE A 220 14.99 -6.11 15.43
N ARG A 221 14.11 -5.94 16.41
CA ARG A 221 12.79 -6.55 16.43
C ARG A 221 11.74 -5.46 16.42
N PHE A 222 10.73 -5.62 15.56
CA PHE A 222 9.54 -4.78 15.58
C PHE A 222 8.70 -5.09 16.82
N LEU A 223 8.29 -4.03 17.51
CA LEU A 223 7.37 -4.09 18.64
C LEU A 223 5.94 -3.89 18.11
N ASP A 224 5.42 -2.68 18.28
CA ASP A 224 4.07 -2.31 17.88
C ASP A 224 4.08 -1.25 16.79
N ALA A 225 3.02 -1.28 15.99
CA ALA A 225 2.80 -0.31 14.94
C ALA A 225 1.46 0.40 15.18
N PHE A 226 1.48 1.73 15.11
CA PHE A 226 0.34 2.59 15.41
C PHE A 226 0.02 3.44 14.21
N ARG A 227 -1.27 3.75 14.01
CA ARG A 227 -1.70 4.67 12.95
C ARG A 227 -2.60 5.76 13.49
N ILE A 228 -2.61 6.89 12.79
CA ILE A 228 -3.57 7.96 13.02
C ILE A 228 -3.97 8.63 11.71
N GLY A 229 -5.23 9.04 11.63
CA GLY A 229 -5.78 9.69 10.45
C GLY A 229 -6.21 8.71 9.36
N GLY A 230 -5.95 9.07 8.11
CA GLY A 230 -6.39 8.26 6.96
C GLY A 230 -7.90 8.31 6.71
N LYS A 231 -8.36 7.47 5.78
CA LYS A 231 -9.78 7.40 5.42
C LYS A 231 -10.54 6.73 6.56
N PRO A 232 -11.74 7.21 6.91
CA PRO A 232 -12.56 6.54 7.92
C PRO A 232 -12.79 5.11 7.45
N ARG A 233 -12.59 4.17 8.37
CA ARG A 233 -12.88 2.77 8.14
C ARG A 233 -14.34 2.51 8.43
N LEU A 234 -14.82 1.41 7.86
CA LEU A 234 -16.09 0.88 8.28
C LEU A 234 -15.92 0.40 9.72
N ASP A 235 -16.83 0.82 10.58
CA ASP A 235 -16.86 0.39 11.98
C ASP A 235 -16.94 -1.14 12.06
N ARG A 236 -16.24 -1.72 13.04
CA ARG A 236 -16.15 -3.18 13.21
C ARG A 236 -17.41 -3.75 13.84
N ASP A 237 -18.18 -2.93 14.55
CA ASP A 237 -19.49 -3.27 15.13
C ASP A 237 -20.58 -3.58 14.09
N ILE A 238 -20.33 -3.22 12.82
CA ILE A 238 -21.26 -3.43 11.71
C ILE A 238 -21.24 -4.91 11.29
N ASP A 239 -22.35 -5.60 11.57
CA ASP A 239 -22.55 -6.99 11.11
C ASP A 239 -22.55 -7.06 9.56
N PRO A 240 -21.57 -7.76 8.95
CA PRO A 240 -21.46 -7.84 7.50
C PRO A 240 -22.60 -8.66 6.85
N VAL A 241 -23.27 -9.52 7.62
CA VAL A 241 -24.33 -10.45 7.18
C VAL A 241 -25.71 -9.80 7.22
N CYS A 242 -25.89 -8.77 8.04
CA CYS A 242 -27.12 -7.99 8.10
C CYS A 242 -27.44 -7.36 6.72
N THR A 243 -28.35 -7.99 5.98
CA THR A 243 -28.73 -7.56 4.63
C THR A 243 -29.88 -6.53 4.67
N PHE A 244 -30.68 -6.52 5.74
CA PHE A 244 -31.94 -5.77 5.83
C PHE A 244 -32.10 -4.95 7.14
N CYS A 245 -31.02 -4.37 7.65
CA CYS A 245 -31.03 -3.51 8.84
C CYS A 245 -30.26 -2.20 8.56
N ALA A 246 -30.30 -1.26 9.51
CA ALA A 246 -29.70 0.08 9.38
C ALA A 246 -28.20 0.04 9.01
N ASP A 247 -27.51 -1.04 9.34
CA ASP A 247 -26.06 -1.20 9.14
C ASP A 247 -25.69 -1.37 7.67
N ASN A 248 -26.55 -2.02 6.85
CA ASN A 248 -26.33 -2.08 5.41
C ASN A 248 -26.46 -0.67 4.76
N LEU A 249 -27.36 0.17 5.28
CA LEU A 249 -27.49 1.55 4.82
C LEU A 249 -26.27 2.40 5.23
N ARG A 250 -25.75 2.21 6.46
CA ARG A 250 -24.51 2.86 6.92
C ARG A 250 -23.32 2.44 6.08
N ARG A 251 -23.18 1.14 5.77
CA ARG A 251 -22.13 0.60 4.89
C ARG A 251 -22.22 1.19 3.48
N GLY A 252 -23.42 1.23 2.90
CA GLY A 252 -23.66 1.85 1.61
C GLY A 252 -23.32 3.33 1.59
N TRP A 253 -23.74 4.08 2.62
CA TRP A 253 -23.41 5.50 2.76
C TRP A 253 -21.91 5.73 2.94
N HIS A 254 -21.23 4.89 3.73
CA HIS A 254 -19.79 4.97 3.94
C HIS A 254 -19.02 4.84 2.62
N TRP A 255 -19.40 3.88 1.76
CA TRP A 255 -18.81 3.74 0.43
C TRP A 255 -19.04 4.98 -0.45
N ILE A 256 -20.26 5.54 -0.47
CA ILE A 256 -20.59 6.75 -1.25
C ILE A 256 -19.80 7.96 -0.71
N ALA A 257 -19.85 8.20 0.59
CA ALA A 257 -19.21 9.35 1.24
C ALA A 257 -17.69 9.30 1.08
N ASN A 258 -17.08 8.12 1.20
CA ASN A 258 -15.65 7.94 0.98
C ASN A 258 -15.26 8.09 -0.50
N SER A 259 -16.10 7.63 -1.43
CA SER A 259 -15.87 7.82 -2.86
C SER A 259 -16.01 9.29 -3.27
N ALA A 260 -16.85 10.06 -2.57
CA ALA A 260 -17.07 11.48 -2.82
C ALA A 260 -16.01 12.40 -2.19
N ARG A 261 -15.10 11.89 -1.33
CA ARG A 261 -13.99 12.69 -0.79
C ARG A 261 -12.93 12.90 -1.88
N ILE A 262 -12.92 14.11 -2.43
CA ILE A 262 -11.94 14.54 -3.46
C ILE A 262 -10.52 14.64 -2.88
N LYS A 263 -10.38 15.06 -1.62
CA LYS A 263 -9.09 15.10 -0.92
C LYS A 263 -8.91 13.85 -0.09
N ASN A 264 -7.72 13.26 -0.20
CA ASN A 264 -7.34 12.17 0.67
C ASN A 264 -6.79 12.73 1.99
N PRO A 265 -7.30 12.31 3.15
CA PRO A 265 -6.69 12.64 4.45
C PRO A 265 -5.33 11.95 4.58
N SER A 266 -4.35 12.64 5.17
CA SER A 266 -3.04 12.07 5.51
C SER A 266 -3.20 11.00 6.58
N GLU A 267 -2.51 9.88 6.41
CA GLU A 267 -2.39 8.80 7.38
C GLU A 267 -0.95 8.81 7.90
N TYR A 268 -0.77 8.93 9.21
CA TYR A 268 0.54 8.78 9.84
C TYR A 268 0.64 7.39 10.47
N SER A 269 1.84 6.84 10.45
CA SER A 269 2.16 5.56 11.05
C SER A 269 3.41 5.71 11.90
N VAL A 270 3.42 5.09 13.07
CA VAL A 270 4.59 4.98 13.93
C VAL A 270 4.89 3.51 14.09
N VAL A 271 6.07 3.09 13.67
CA VAL A 271 6.57 1.72 13.90
C VAL A 271 7.64 1.79 14.96
N GLN A 272 7.42 1.05 16.04
CA GLN A 272 8.39 0.90 17.13
C GLN A 272 9.25 -0.33 16.91
N LEU A 273 10.54 -0.19 17.20
CA LEU A 273 11.52 -1.26 17.16
C LEU A 273 12.54 -1.13 18.27
N GLN A 274 13.15 -2.24 18.61
CA GLN A 274 14.19 -2.32 19.62
C GLN A 274 15.34 -3.19 19.10
N ALA A 275 16.57 -2.82 19.43
CA ALA A 275 17.73 -3.62 19.11
C ALA A 275 17.62 -5.00 19.77
N VAL A 276 18.19 -6.00 19.12
CA VAL A 276 18.18 -7.40 19.55
C VAL A 276 19.51 -7.71 20.23
N THR A 277 19.49 -8.56 21.26
CA THR A 277 20.70 -8.94 21.99
C THR A 277 21.67 -9.70 21.07
N GLU A 278 22.97 -9.39 21.17
CA GLU A 278 24.02 -10.03 20.34
C GLU A 278 24.02 -11.57 20.47
N GLU A 279 23.65 -12.10 21.65
CA GLU A 279 23.57 -13.54 21.91
C GLU A 279 22.50 -14.23 21.04
N SER A 280 21.40 -13.55 20.73
CA SER A 280 20.34 -14.12 19.90
C SER A 280 20.66 -14.07 18.39
N LEU A 281 21.63 -13.25 17.98
CA LEU A 281 22.12 -13.18 16.60
C LEU A 281 23.06 -14.33 16.24
N VAL A 282 23.68 -14.96 17.23
CA VAL A 282 24.59 -16.10 17.03
C VAL A 282 23.78 -17.39 16.90
N SER A 283 23.64 -17.88 15.66
CA SER A 283 23.16 -19.24 15.41
C SER A 283 24.32 -20.22 15.50
N VAL A 284 24.21 -21.20 16.40
CA VAL A 284 25.16 -22.31 16.50
C VAL A 284 24.84 -23.32 15.40
N GLU A 285 25.83 -23.69 14.60
CA GLU A 285 25.65 -24.61 13.48
C GLU A 285 25.15 -25.98 13.98
N GLY A 286 23.96 -26.39 13.50
CA GLY A 286 23.29 -27.63 13.92
C GLY A 286 22.20 -27.46 14.98
N GLU A 287 22.05 -26.26 15.55
CA GLU A 287 20.95 -25.93 16.47
C GLU A 287 19.87 -25.08 15.77
N ALA A 288 18.64 -25.13 16.29
CA ALA A 288 17.57 -24.28 15.78
C ALA A 288 17.96 -22.79 15.99
N PRO A 289 17.71 -21.91 15.00
CA PRO A 289 17.93 -20.47 15.17
C PRO A 289 17.24 -19.96 16.45
N ARG A 290 17.96 -19.18 17.25
CA ARG A 290 17.39 -18.52 18.44
C ARG A 290 16.44 -17.41 17.98
N PHE A 291 15.38 -17.18 18.74
CA PHE A 291 14.47 -16.06 18.46
C PHE A 291 15.16 -14.74 18.80
N ALA A 292 14.88 -13.71 18.00
CA ALA A 292 15.34 -12.36 18.25
C ALA A 292 14.74 -11.83 19.57
N GLU A 293 15.57 -11.75 20.60
CA GLU A 293 15.19 -11.25 21.92
C GLU A 293 15.54 -9.76 22.02
N PRO A 294 14.55 -8.88 22.29
CA PRO A 294 14.82 -7.45 22.44
C PRO A 294 15.80 -7.19 23.59
N ASP A 295 16.84 -6.40 23.35
CA ASP A 295 17.69 -5.89 24.43
C ASP A 295 16.89 -4.88 25.26
N GLU A 296 16.62 -5.22 26.52
CA GLU A 296 15.86 -4.38 27.43
C GLU A 296 16.54 -3.04 27.74
N ASN A 297 17.87 -2.95 27.61
CA ASN A 297 18.62 -1.73 27.88
C ASN A 297 18.69 -0.81 26.67
N ALA A 298 18.42 -1.34 25.47
CA ALA A 298 18.42 -0.56 24.25
C ALA A 298 17.18 0.35 24.19
N PRO A 299 17.33 1.62 23.78
CA PRO A 299 16.20 2.53 23.64
C PRO A 299 15.25 2.05 22.53
N ILE A 300 13.95 2.22 22.74
CA ILE A 300 12.94 1.97 21.71
C ILE A 300 13.07 3.06 20.65
N ILE A 301 13.23 2.65 19.40
CA ILE A 301 13.31 3.53 18.26
C ILE A 301 11.92 3.61 17.63
N SER A 302 11.40 4.81 17.48
CA SER A 302 10.11 5.07 16.85
C SER A 302 10.33 5.70 15.48
N VAL A 303 9.94 5.01 14.42
CA VAL A 303 9.99 5.52 13.05
C VAL A 303 8.65 6.12 12.71
N VAL A 304 8.62 7.43 12.53
CA VAL A 304 7.42 8.16 12.15
C VAL A 304 7.37 8.26 10.64
N MET A 305 6.26 7.81 10.07
CA MET A 305 6.03 7.77 8.63
C MET A 305 4.71 8.45 8.29
N ILE A 306 4.65 9.00 7.08
CA ILE A 306 3.41 9.43 6.45
C ILE A 306 3.10 8.50 5.29
N ARG A 307 1.82 8.19 5.10
CA ARG A 307 1.35 7.48 3.92
C ARG A 307 1.14 8.48 2.79
N ASP A 308 2.03 8.48 1.82
CA ASP A 308 1.75 9.15 0.56
C ASP A 308 0.80 8.26 -0.25
N LEU A 309 -0.38 8.79 -0.58
CA LEU A 309 -1.37 8.09 -1.38
C LEU A 309 -1.11 8.22 -2.88
N GLY A 310 -0.12 9.04 -3.25
CA GLY A 310 0.30 9.28 -4.61
C GLY A 310 -0.82 9.86 -5.49
N ASN A 311 -0.58 9.83 -6.79
CA ASN A 311 -1.50 10.35 -7.80
C ASN A 311 -1.71 9.35 -8.96
N LEU A 312 -1.72 8.05 -8.64
CA LEU A 312 -1.79 6.91 -9.57
C LEU A 312 -2.70 7.14 -10.78
N ARG A 313 -3.92 7.67 -10.56
CA ARG A 313 -4.95 7.84 -11.60
C ARG A 313 -5.02 9.22 -12.24
N PHE A 314 -4.25 10.20 -11.74
CA PHE A 314 -4.32 11.57 -12.23
C PHE A 314 -3.74 11.74 -13.64
N PRO A 315 -2.53 11.25 -13.96
CA PRO A 315 -1.99 11.32 -15.31
C PRO A 315 -2.87 10.66 -16.40
N PRO A 316 -3.40 9.42 -16.23
CA PRO A 316 -4.25 8.82 -17.25
C PRO A 316 -5.60 9.54 -17.39
N ALA A 317 -6.14 10.12 -16.31
CA ALA A 317 -7.34 10.95 -16.39
C ALA A 317 -7.09 12.21 -17.24
N MET A 318 -5.96 12.89 -17.07
CA MET A 318 -5.57 14.05 -17.87
C MET A 318 -5.46 13.71 -19.37
N ILE A 319 -4.82 12.59 -19.71
CA ILE A 319 -4.70 12.12 -21.10
C ILE A 319 -6.08 11.82 -21.69
N THR A 320 -6.96 11.20 -20.92
CA THR A 320 -8.33 10.86 -21.37
C THR A 320 -9.12 12.13 -21.68
N VAL A 321 -9.11 13.10 -20.76
CA VAL A 321 -9.84 14.37 -20.92
C VAL A 321 -9.26 15.17 -22.10
N GLY A 322 -7.93 15.29 -22.20
CA GLY A 322 -7.28 15.98 -23.31
C GLY A 322 -7.60 15.34 -24.66
N SER A 323 -7.51 14.01 -24.74
CA SER A 323 -7.83 13.26 -25.97
C SER A 323 -9.31 13.35 -26.33
N LEU A 324 -10.20 13.38 -25.34
CA LEU A 324 -11.64 13.52 -25.55
C LEU A 324 -11.99 14.88 -26.15
N ILE A 325 -11.39 15.96 -25.65
CA ILE A 325 -11.61 17.31 -26.19
C ILE A 325 -11.15 17.38 -27.64
N ILE A 326 -9.97 16.84 -27.95
CA ILE A 326 -9.43 16.82 -29.32
C ILE A 326 -10.32 15.96 -30.23
N PHE A 327 -10.72 14.77 -29.77
CA PHE A 327 -11.62 13.87 -30.50
C PHE A 327 -12.94 14.55 -30.85
N LEU A 328 -13.60 15.18 -29.88
CA LEU A 328 -14.87 15.88 -30.09
C LEU A 328 -14.72 17.06 -31.07
N THR A 329 -13.59 17.78 -30.98
CA THR A 329 -13.29 18.88 -31.92
C THR A 329 -13.14 18.35 -33.35
N LEU A 330 -12.40 17.25 -33.55
CA LEU A 330 -12.21 16.64 -34.87
C LEU A 330 -13.50 16.04 -35.43
N ALA A 331 -14.29 15.39 -34.58
CA ALA A 331 -15.60 14.85 -34.94
C ALA A 331 -16.57 15.98 -35.36
N TYR A 332 -16.55 17.10 -34.64
CA TYR A 332 -17.33 18.28 -35.00
C TYR A 332 -16.90 18.87 -36.35
N MET A 333 -15.59 19.02 -36.59
CA MET A 333 -15.08 19.49 -37.89
C MET A 333 -15.51 18.57 -39.04
N MET A 334 -15.51 17.26 -38.81
CA MET A 334 -15.96 16.28 -39.81
C MET A 334 -17.46 16.40 -40.07
N HIS A 335 -18.27 16.58 -39.02
CA HIS A 335 -19.71 16.77 -39.13
C HIS A 335 -20.09 18.02 -39.94
N VAL A 336 -19.44 19.16 -39.65
CA VAL A 336 -19.65 20.40 -40.41
C VAL A 336 -19.31 20.20 -41.90
N ARG A 337 -18.18 19.55 -42.18
CA ARG A 337 -17.77 19.26 -43.56
C ARG A 337 -18.77 18.35 -44.29
N ASP A 338 -19.34 17.36 -43.60
CA ASP A 338 -20.30 16.43 -44.19
C ASP A 338 -21.59 17.16 -44.58
N LEU A 339 -22.07 18.07 -43.73
CA LEU A 339 -23.19 18.97 -44.04
C LEU A 339 -22.92 19.85 -45.27
N GLU A 340 -21.73 20.45 -45.37
CA GLU A 340 -21.32 21.24 -46.56
C GLU A 340 -21.23 20.39 -47.84
N SER A 341 -20.95 19.09 -47.70
CA SER A 341 -20.92 18.17 -48.84
C SER A 341 -22.34 17.83 -49.30
N MET A 342 -23.26 17.58 -48.37
CA MET A 342 -24.66 17.30 -48.70
C MET A 342 -25.34 18.51 -49.34
N ALA A 343 -25.14 19.70 -48.78
CA ALA A 343 -25.72 20.94 -49.34
C ALA A 343 -25.26 21.19 -50.79
N ARG A 344 -23.99 20.94 -51.11
CA ARG A 344 -23.49 21.06 -52.50
C ARG A 344 -24.14 20.03 -53.43
N VAL A 345 -24.36 18.80 -52.97
CA VAL A 345 -25.05 17.78 -53.77
C VAL A 345 -26.49 18.22 -54.06
N GLU A 346 -27.20 18.75 -53.06
CA GLU A 346 -28.55 19.29 -53.23
C GLU A 346 -28.58 20.46 -54.25
N GLU A 347 -27.61 21.39 -54.19
CA GLU A 347 -27.47 22.47 -55.17
C GLU A 347 -27.26 21.92 -56.60
N PHE A 348 -26.39 20.93 -56.77
CA PHE A 348 -26.16 20.30 -58.08
C PHE A 348 -27.39 19.56 -58.61
N GLU A 349 -28.14 18.87 -57.74
CA GLU A 349 -29.39 18.19 -58.12
C GLU A 349 -30.52 19.18 -58.44
N ALA A 350 -30.48 20.39 -57.88
CA ALA A 350 -31.46 21.44 -58.17
C ALA A 350 -31.16 22.20 -59.48
N GLU A 351 -29.89 22.28 -59.90
CA GLU A 351 -29.47 22.97 -61.13
C GLU A 351 -29.47 22.08 -62.39
N GLY A 352 -29.41 20.76 -62.24
CA GLY A 352 -29.44 19.77 -63.34
C GLY A 352 -30.84 19.25 -63.64
#